data_AF-A0A8T1S8Q9-F1
#
_entry.id   AF-A0A8T1S8Q9-F1
#
_cell.length_a   1.000
_cell.length_b   1.000
_cell.length_c   1.000
_cell.angle_alpha   90.00
_cell.angle_beta   90.00
_cell.angle_gamma   90.00
#
_symmetry.space_group_name_H-M   'P 1'
#
loop_
_entity.id
_entity.type
_entity.pdbx_description
1 polymer ?
#
loop_
_entity_poly.entity_id
_entity_poly.type
_entity_poly.pdbx_seq_one_letter_code
_entity_poly.pdbx_strand_id
1 'polypeptide(L)'
;SVVRRRGGSLGPRGSEMETRGEPQPANRMSQGDSNPAAVPHAAEDIQGDDRWMSQHNRFVLDCKDKEPDVLFVGDSMVQLLQQYEIWRELFSPLHALNFGIGGDTTAHVLWRLKNGELENIKPKVIVVWVGTNNHENTAEEVAGGIEAIVRLINTRQPQAKVIVLSLLPRGEKPNPLRQKNAKEIYLDCFFHPTTKMKKMQRKRCERKERVLVSELVCG
;
A
#
# COMPACT_ATOMS: atom_id res chain seq x y z
N SER A 1 -27.89 18.67 -81.64
CA SER A 1 -27.11 19.74 -82.30
C SER A 1 -27.17 21.02 -81.49
N VAL A 2 -26.00 21.64 -81.28
CA VAL A 2 -25.75 23.06 -80.91
C VAL A 2 -26.11 23.47 -79.47
N VAL A 3 -25.32 24.17 -78.64
CA VAL A 3 -23.90 24.60 -78.48
C VAL A 3 -23.89 25.35 -77.14
N ARG A 4 -22.79 25.31 -76.36
CA ARG A 4 -22.16 26.44 -75.63
C ARG A 4 -21.04 25.89 -74.75
N ARG A 5 -19.77 26.02 -75.19
CA ARG A 5 -18.82 27.14 -74.98
C ARG A 5 -18.18 27.13 -73.59
N ARG A 6 -16.84 27.04 -73.61
CA ARG A 6 -15.79 27.78 -72.86
C ARG A 6 -14.68 26.78 -72.55
N GLY A 7 -13.45 26.93 -73.01
CA GLY A 7 -12.68 28.17 -73.11
C GLY A 7 -11.67 28.13 -71.96
N GLY A 8 -10.50 27.56 -72.23
CA GLY A 8 -9.36 27.61 -71.31
C GLY A 8 -8.68 28.97 -71.36
N SER A 9 -8.20 29.42 -70.21
CA SER A 9 -7.09 30.36 -70.10
C SER A 9 -6.42 30.20 -68.75
N LEU A 10 -5.10 30.19 -68.82
CA LEU A 10 -4.10 30.18 -67.76
C LEU A 10 -4.23 31.41 -66.85
N GLY A 11 -3.86 31.25 -65.58
CA GLY A 11 -3.62 32.31 -64.61
C GLY A 11 -2.73 31.80 -63.46
N PRO A 12 -1.87 32.66 -62.87
CA PRO A 12 -0.55 32.25 -62.42
C PRO A 12 -0.44 31.96 -60.92
N ARG A 13 0.71 31.35 -60.57
CA ARG A 13 1.21 31.05 -59.22
C ARG A 13 1.15 32.28 -58.31
N GLY A 14 0.26 32.23 -57.33
CA GLY A 14 0.27 33.07 -56.14
C GLY A 14 0.86 32.27 -54.98
N SER A 15 2.01 32.73 -54.47
CA SER A 15 2.63 32.29 -53.24
C SER A 15 1.91 32.96 -52.06
N GLU A 16 1.10 32.20 -51.31
CA GLU A 16 0.50 32.66 -50.05
C GLU A 16 0.78 31.64 -48.92
N MET A 17 1.47 32.15 -47.90
CA MET A 17 1.46 31.76 -46.49
C MET A 17 1.58 30.28 -46.14
N GLU A 18 2.84 29.81 -46.06
CA GLU A 18 3.20 28.74 -45.13
C GLU A 18 3.29 29.34 -43.72
N THR A 19 2.15 29.42 -43.02
CA THR A 19 2.17 29.53 -41.56
C THR A 19 2.47 28.14 -41.02
N ARG A 20 3.73 27.90 -40.65
CA ARG A 20 4.14 26.76 -39.86
C ARG A 20 3.40 26.82 -38.53
N GLY A 21 2.26 26.14 -38.46
CA GLY A 21 1.61 25.82 -37.19
C GLY A 21 2.57 24.95 -36.40
N GLU A 22 3.17 25.52 -35.36
CA GLU A 22 3.86 24.76 -34.33
C GLU A 22 2.92 23.66 -33.83
N PRO A 23 3.34 22.38 -33.78
CA PRO A 23 2.56 21.40 -33.06
C PRO A 23 2.58 21.81 -31.60
N GLN A 24 1.45 22.31 -31.12
CA GLN A 24 1.21 22.56 -29.70
C GLN A 24 1.67 21.32 -28.94
N PRO A 25 2.52 21.45 -27.91
CA PRO A 25 2.90 20.31 -27.12
C PRO A 25 1.61 19.76 -26.53
N ALA A 26 1.24 18.55 -26.98
CA ALA A 26 0.24 17.75 -26.30
C ALA A 26 0.63 17.81 -24.82
N ASN A 27 -0.26 18.39 -24.02
CA ASN A 27 -0.08 18.59 -22.60
C ASN A 27 -0.09 17.22 -21.93
N ARG A 28 1.01 16.47 -22.13
CA ARG A 28 1.39 15.31 -21.35
C ARG A 28 1.86 15.93 -20.06
N MET A 29 0.89 16.28 -19.21
CA MET A 29 1.15 16.43 -17.79
C MET A 29 1.93 15.19 -17.40
N SER A 30 3.23 15.36 -17.13
CA SER A 30 4.02 14.32 -16.50
C SER A 30 3.30 14.01 -15.20
N GLN A 31 2.66 12.84 -15.13
CA GLN A 31 2.34 12.24 -13.85
C GLN A 31 3.69 12.06 -13.16
N GLY A 32 4.09 13.05 -12.35
CA GLY A 32 5.35 13.00 -11.64
C GLY A 32 5.30 11.82 -10.68
N ASP A 33 6.23 10.89 -10.83
CA ASP A 33 6.81 10.02 -9.81
C ASP A 33 5.87 9.63 -8.64
N SER A 34 4.66 9.18 -8.93
CA SER A 34 3.74 8.71 -7.89
C SER A 34 4.05 7.26 -7.61
N ASN A 35 4.59 6.98 -6.42
CA ASN A 35 4.91 5.62 -5.99
C ASN A 35 3.67 4.71 -6.07
N PRO A 36 3.63 3.71 -6.96
CA PRO A 36 2.45 2.87 -7.17
C PRO A 36 2.07 2.08 -5.91
N ALA A 37 3.03 1.71 -5.08
CA ALA A 37 2.78 1.02 -3.81
C ALA A 37 2.09 1.90 -2.76
N ALA A 38 2.04 3.23 -2.97
CA ALA A 38 1.38 4.20 -2.10
C ALA A 38 0.05 4.73 -2.68
N VAL A 39 -0.37 4.26 -3.86
CA VAL A 39 -1.66 4.60 -4.46
C VAL A 39 -2.70 3.56 -4.02
N PRO A 40 -3.80 3.95 -3.35
CA PRO A 40 -4.81 2.99 -2.92
C PRO A 40 -5.50 2.36 -4.13
N HIS A 41 -5.57 1.04 -4.16
CA HIS A 41 -6.21 0.28 -5.23
C HIS A 41 -6.91 -0.97 -4.64
N ALA A 42 -8.14 -1.25 -5.08
CA ALA A 42 -8.84 -2.47 -4.70
C ALA A 42 -8.31 -3.65 -5.53
N ALA A 43 -8.23 -4.85 -4.93
CA ALA A 43 -7.85 -6.02 -5.70
C ALA A 43 -8.98 -6.41 -6.66
N GLU A 44 -8.68 -6.52 -7.96
CA GLU A 44 -9.64 -6.96 -8.97
C GLU A 44 -9.96 -8.46 -8.81
N ASP A 45 -11.24 -8.81 -8.90
CA ASP A 45 -11.66 -10.21 -8.88
C ASP A 45 -11.50 -10.86 -10.26
N ILE A 46 -10.40 -11.57 -10.44
CA ILE A 46 -10.11 -12.36 -11.64
C ILE A 46 -10.66 -13.79 -11.57
N GLN A 47 -11.13 -14.26 -10.40
CA GLN A 47 -11.64 -15.62 -10.19
C GLN A 47 -13.17 -15.69 -10.30
N GLY A 48 -13.88 -14.58 -10.08
CA GLY A 48 -15.32 -14.44 -10.25
C GLY A 48 -16.15 -14.82 -9.02
N ASP A 49 -15.54 -14.89 -7.84
CA ASP A 49 -16.20 -15.30 -6.59
C ASP A 49 -16.26 -14.19 -5.52
N ASP A 50 -15.76 -13.00 -5.84
CA ASP A 50 -15.79 -11.79 -5.03
C ASP A 50 -15.26 -11.97 -3.59
N ARG A 51 -14.34 -12.94 -3.39
CA ARG A 51 -13.81 -13.29 -2.05
C ARG A 51 -13.10 -12.13 -1.37
N TRP A 52 -12.41 -11.27 -2.12
CA TRP A 52 -11.66 -10.15 -1.55
C TRP A 52 -12.61 -9.09 -0.98
N MET A 53 -13.60 -8.65 -1.76
CA MET A 53 -14.63 -7.71 -1.30
C MET A 53 -15.49 -8.30 -0.18
N SER A 54 -15.82 -9.59 -0.25
CA SER A 54 -16.56 -10.27 0.82
C SER A 54 -15.82 -10.21 2.16
N GLN A 55 -14.49 -10.40 2.17
CA GLN A 55 -13.66 -10.25 3.37
C GLN A 55 -13.62 -8.80 3.86
N HIS A 56 -13.43 -7.84 2.95
CA HIS A 56 -13.46 -6.41 3.28
C HIS A 56 -14.80 -6.00 3.93
N ASN A 57 -15.92 -6.40 3.33
CA ASN A 57 -17.27 -6.09 3.84
C ASN A 57 -17.50 -6.68 5.24
N ARG A 58 -16.98 -7.88 5.50
CA ARG A 58 -17.00 -8.48 6.85
C ARG A 58 -16.24 -7.63 7.87
N PHE A 59 -15.07 -7.11 7.51
CA PHE A 59 -14.28 -6.25 8.40
C PHE A 59 -14.96 -4.91 8.66
N VAL A 60 -15.57 -4.30 7.64
CA VAL A 60 -16.39 -3.10 7.81
C VAL A 60 -17.58 -3.35 8.73
N LEU A 61 -18.19 -4.54 8.69
CA LEU A 61 -19.24 -4.93 9.63
C LEU A 61 -18.70 -5.12 11.05
N ASP A 62 -17.56 -5.82 11.20
CA ASP A 62 -16.89 -5.98 12.50
C ASP A 62 -16.60 -4.62 13.16
N CYS A 63 -16.23 -3.61 12.36
CA CYS A 63 -16.01 -2.25 12.85
C CYS A 63 -17.28 -1.57 13.41
N LYS A 64 -18.48 -1.99 12.98
CA LYS A 64 -19.74 -1.44 13.49
C LYS A 64 -20.17 -2.09 14.80
N ASP A 65 -19.89 -3.38 14.94
CA ASP A 65 -20.43 -4.19 16.03
C ASP A 65 -19.43 -4.44 17.18
N LYS A 66 -18.15 -4.10 16.98
CA LYS A 66 -17.07 -4.39 17.93
C LYS A 66 -16.22 -3.16 18.25
N GLU A 67 -15.66 -3.15 19.45
CA GLU A 67 -14.77 -2.09 19.95
C GLU A 67 -13.38 -2.67 20.31
N PRO A 68 -12.47 -2.85 19.33
CA PRO A 68 -11.17 -3.46 19.60
C PRO A 68 -10.22 -2.50 20.33
N ASP A 69 -9.41 -3.05 21.24
CA ASP A 69 -8.25 -2.35 21.80
C ASP A 69 -7.02 -2.45 20.88
N VAL A 70 -6.91 -3.55 20.13
CA VAL A 70 -5.81 -3.82 19.19
C VAL A 70 -6.37 -4.19 17.82
N LEU A 71 -5.81 -3.62 16.77
CA LEU A 71 -6.18 -3.95 15.40
C LEU A 71 -4.96 -4.42 14.62
N PHE A 72 -5.03 -5.61 14.04
CA PHE A 72 -4.03 -6.13 13.12
C PHE A 72 -4.50 -5.94 11.68
N VAL A 73 -3.66 -5.36 10.83
CA VAL A 73 -3.95 -5.13 9.41
C VAL A 73 -2.76 -5.59 8.58
N GLY A 74 -3.02 -6.28 7.47
CA GLY A 74 -1.93 -6.76 6.64
C GLY A 74 -2.31 -7.86 5.66
N ASP A 75 -1.30 -8.63 5.31
CA ASP A 75 -1.40 -9.71 4.34
C ASP A 75 -1.70 -11.09 4.97
N SER A 76 -1.40 -12.15 4.23
CA SER A 76 -1.51 -13.55 4.68
C SER A 76 -0.82 -13.82 6.03
N MET A 77 0.27 -13.14 6.36
CA MET A 77 0.98 -13.37 7.63
C MET A 77 0.09 -12.98 8.81
N VAL A 78 -0.63 -11.86 8.67
CA VAL A 78 -1.62 -11.43 9.66
C VAL A 78 -2.81 -12.38 9.66
N GLN A 79 -3.35 -12.71 8.50
CA GLN A 79 -4.52 -13.58 8.39
C GLN A 79 -4.30 -14.96 9.03
N LEU A 80 -3.16 -15.60 8.71
CA LEU A 80 -2.84 -16.93 9.19
C LEU A 80 -2.51 -16.94 10.68
N LEU A 81 -1.98 -15.83 11.24
CA LEU A 81 -1.70 -15.73 12.68
C LEU A 81 -2.95 -16.05 13.51
N GLN A 82 -4.14 -15.65 13.06
CA GLN A 82 -5.40 -15.95 13.75
C GLN A 82 -5.77 -17.44 13.77
N GLN A 83 -5.24 -18.24 12.84
CA GLN A 83 -5.56 -19.67 12.73
C GLN A 83 -4.74 -20.54 13.69
N TYR A 84 -3.67 -20.01 14.27
CA TYR A 84 -2.84 -20.73 15.25
C TYR A 84 -3.35 -20.52 16.68
N GLU A 85 -3.13 -21.50 17.56
CA GLU A 85 -3.56 -21.45 18.97
C GLU A 85 -3.01 -20.24 19.72
N ILE A 86 -1.80 -19.79 19.36
CA ILE A 86 -1.16 -18.61 19.94
C ILE A 86 -2.02 -17.34 19.86
N TRP A 87 -2.90 -17.22 18.86
CA TRP A 87 -3.82 -16.09 18.78
C TRP A 87 -4.85 -16.08 19.89
N ARG A 88 -5.38 -17.26 20.23
CA ARG A 88 -6.34 -17.43 21.32
C ARG A 88 -5.71 -17.16 22.68
N GLU A 89 -4.45 -17.53 22.84
CA GLU A 89 -3.72 -17.35 24.10
C GLU A 89 -3.23 -15.92 24.32
N LEU A 90 -2.66 -15.28 23.29
CA LEU A 90 -1.96 -14.00 23.47
C LEU A 90 -2.76 -12.78 23.02
N PHE A 91 -3.52 -12.88 21.91
CA PHE A 91 -4.13 -11.70 21.28
C PHE A 91 -5.64 -11.58 21.54
N SER A 92 -6.34 -12.70 21.69
CA SER A 92 -7.78 -12.68 22.00
C SER A 92 -8.10 -12.00 23.34
N PRO A 93 -7.32 -12.18 24.43
CA PRO A 93 -7.53 -11.45 25.69
C PRO A 93 -7.31 -9.93 25.57
N LEU A 94 -6.64 -9.46 24.52
CA LEU A 94 -6.39 -8.05 24.25
C LEU A 94 -7.52 -7.38 23.44
N HIS A 95 -8.66 -8.06 23.26
CA HIS A 95 -9.76 -7.61 22.40
C HIS A 95 -9.27 -7.23 20.99
N ALA A 96 -8.49 -8.12 20.39
CA ALA A 96 -7.87 -7.88 19.10
C ALA A 96 -8.80 -8.22 17.92
N LEU A 97 -8.81 -7.37 16.88
CA LEU A 97 -9.35 -7.69 15.56
C LEU A 97 -8.24 -7.97 14.56
N ASN A 98 -8.52 -8.85 13.59
CA ASN A 98 -7.59 -9.27 12.55
C ASN A 98 -8.19 -9.02 11.16
N PHE A 99 -7.67 -8.00 10.48
CA PHE A 99 -8.03 -7.62 9.12
C PHE A 99 -6.90 -7.99 8.13
N GLY A 100 -6.38 -9.21 8.28
CA GLY A 100 -5.46 -9.82 7.33
C GLY A 100 -6.19 -10.41 6.13
N ILE A 101 -5.71 -10.12 4.91
CA ILE A 101 -6.17 -10.78 3.69
C ILE A 101 -4.98 -11.35 2.93
N GLY A 102 -5.02 -12.65 2.63
CA GLY A 102 -4.00 -13.32 1.85
C GLY A 102 -3.80 -12.67 0.47
N GLY A 103 -2.53 -12.42 0.11
CA GLY A 103 -2.17 -11.80 -1.17
C GLY A 103 -2.20 -10.27 -1.19
N ASP A 104 -2.61 -9.60 -0.11
CA ASP A 104 -2.65 -8.14 -0.08
C ASP A 104 -1.27 -7.51 -0.26
N THR A 105 -1.26 -6.42 -1.04
CA THR A 105 -0.15 -5.48 -1.20
C THR A 105 -0.39 -4.24 -0.35
N THR A 106 0.61 -3.36 -0.24
CA THR A 106 0.44 -2.06 0.42
C THR A 106 -0.71 -1.23 -0.18
N ALA A 107 -0.91 -1.26 -1.50
CA ALA A 107 -1.97 -0.55 -2.19
C ALA A 107 -3.37 -1.06 -1.80
N HIS A 108 -3.51 -2.38 -1.67
CA HIS A 108 -4.75 -3.04 -1.24
C HIS A 108 -5.11 -2.68 0.19
N VAL A 109 -4.15 -2.81 1.13
CA VAL A 109 -4.36 -2.42 2.53
C VAL A 109 -4.72 -0.94 2.63
N LEU A 110 -4.03 -0.07 1.90
CA LEU A 110 -4.30 1.36 1.91
C LEU A 110 -5.72 1.68 1.41
N TRP A 111 -6.21 0.96 0.40
CA TRP A 111 -7.58 1.09 -0.07
C TRP A 111 -8.57 0.65 1.02
N ARG A 112 -8.37 -0.53 1.62
CA ARG A 112 -9.27 -1.07 2.66
C ARG A 112 -9.42 -0.11 3.85
N LEU A 113 -8.31 0.42 4.35
CA LEU A 113 -8.31 1.38 5.46
C LEU A 113 -9.00 2.71 5.11
N LYS A 114 -8.96 3.14 3.85
CA LYS A 114 -9.70 4.33 3.40
C LYS A 114 -11.20 4.08 3.27
N ASN A 115 -11.62 2.83 3.05
CA ASN A 115 -12.99 2.46 2.71
C ASN A 115 -13.70 1.76 3.88
N GLY A 116 -13.58 2.28 5.10
CA GLY A 116 -14.44 1.90 6.22
C GLY A 116 -13.82 1.00 7.29
N GLU A 117 -12.67 0.36 7.04
CA GLU A 117 -12.03 -0.52 8.05
C GLU A 117 -11.41 0.22 9.23
N LEU A 118 -11.41 1.56 9.22
CA LEU A 118 -10.99 2.39 10.36
C LEU A 118 -12.15 3.24 10.92
N GLU A 119 -13.38 3.00 10.50
CA GLU A 119 -14.55 3.75 10.97
C GLU A 119 -15.17 3.09 12.20
N ASN A 120 -15.82 3.87 13.07
CA ASN A 120 -16.56 3.41 14.26
C ASN A 120 -15.74 2.71 15.37
N ILE A 121 -14.47 2.40 15.13
CA ILE A 121 -13.54 1.84 16.12
C ILE A 121 -12.53 2.88 16.62
N LYS A 122 -11.97 2.65 17.82
CA LYS A 122 -10.90 3.47 18.40
C LYS A 122 -9.81 2.60 19.04
N PRO A 123 -9.08 1.79 18.26
CA PRO A 123 -8.02 0.96 18.79
C PRO A 123 -6.92 1.81 19.46
N LYS A 124 -6.33 1.27 20.51
CA LYS A 124 -5.16 1.84 21.20
C LYS A 124 -3.88 1.50 20.46
N VAL A 125 -3.83 0.35 19.80
CA VAL A 125 -2.68 -0.12 19.03
C VAL A 125 -3.13 -0.65 17.67
N ILE A 126 -2.43 -0.25 16.61
CA ILE A 126 -2.62 -0.81 15.27
C ILE A 126 -1.31 -1.44 14.82
N VAL A 127 -1.36 -2.73 14.51
CA VAL A 127 -0.22 -3.52 14.00
C VAL A 127 -0.35 -3.65 12.49
N VAL A 128 0.66 -3.19 11.76
CA VAL A 128 0.73 -3.22 10.30
C VAL A 128 1.78 -4.24 9.88
N TRP A 129 1.41 -5.21 9.06
CA TRP A 129 2.35 -6.16 8.49
C TRP A 129 1.99 -6.50 7.04
N VAL A 130 2.64 -5.79 6.11
CA VAL A 130 2.38 -5.91 4.67
C VAL A 130 3.63 -5.51 3.90
N GLY A 131 3.80 -6.07 2.70
CA GLY A 131 4.84 -5.66 1.75
C GLY A 131 5.53 -6.83 1.05
N THR A 132 5.44 -8.05 1.61
CA THR A 132 6.09 -9.23 1.02
C THR A 132 5.50 -9.64 -0.35
N ASN A 133 4.25 -9.24 -0.62
CA ASN A 133 3.52 -9.53 -1.87
C ASN A 133 3.64 -8.43 -2.93
N ASN A 134 4.30 -7.31 -2.62
CA ASN A 134 4.55 -6.25 -3.59
C ASN A 134 5.66 -6.67 -4.57
N HIS A 135 5.41 -7.68 -5.41
CA HIS A 135 6.43 -8.33 -6.24
C HIS A 135 7.08 -7.38 -7.25
N GLU A 136 6.25 -6.57 -7.92
CA GLU A 136 6.64 -5.65 -8.99
C GLU A 136 7.26 -4.33 -8.49
N ASN A 137 7.23 -4.09 -7.17
CA ASN A 137 7.75 -2.85 -6.59
C ASN A 137 9.18 -2.99 -6.07
N THR A 138 9.93 -1.89 -6.14
CA THR A 138 11.24 -1.77 -5.49
C THR A 138 11.10 -1.75 -3.97
N ALA A 139 12.21 -1.92 -3.25
CA ALA A 139 12.22 -1.80 -1.79
C ALA A 139 11.70 -0.40 -1.38
N GLU A 140 12.28 0.63 -1.98
CA GLU A 140 11.96 2.03 -1.69
C GLU A 140 10.49 2.39 -1.96
N GLU A 141 9.88 1.79 -2.98
CA GLU A 141 8.45 1.91 -3.24
C GLU A 141 7.61 1.25 -2.14
N VAL A 142 7.95 0.02 -1.74
CA VAL A 142 7.25 -0.68 -0.65
C VAL A 142 7.33 0.11 0.65
N ALA A 143 8.51 0.61 1.00
CA ALA A 143 8.73 1.51 2.12
C ALA A 143 7.78 2.73 2.07
N GLY A 144 7.73 3.41 0.93
CA GLY A 144 6.84 4.56 0.74
C GLY A 144 5.34 4.20 0.84
N GLY A 145 4.96 2.98 0.44
CA GLY A 145 3.63 2.42 0.60
C GLY A 145 3.27 2.18 2.07
N ILE A 146 4.18 1.57 2.83
CA ILE A 146 4.04 1.37 4.28
C ILE A 146 3.94 2.72 4.99
N GLU A 147 4.78 3.69 4.65
CA GLU A 147 4.68 5.04 5.20
C GLU A 147 3.33 5.70 4.89
N ALA A 148 2.78 5.50 3.69
CA ALA A 148 1.46 6.02 3.33
C ALA A 148 0.35 5.40 4.20
N ILE A 149 0.44 4.10 4.50
CA ILE A 149 -0.46 3.42 5.43
C ILE A 149 -0.34 4.03 6.83
N VAL A 150 0.88 4.20 7.36
CA VAL A 150 1.11 4.79 8.68
C VAL A 150 0.57 6.22 8.75
N ARG A 151 0.80 7.04 7.71
CA ARG A 151 0.25 8.40 7.62
C ARG A 151 -1.27 8.43 7.64
N LEU A 152 -1.91 7.55 6.88
CA LEU A 152 -3.37 7.41 6.87
C LEU A 152 -3.90 7.03 8.24
N ILE A 153 -3.29 6.02 8.89
CA ILE A 153 -3.67 5.57 10.23
C ILE A 153 -3.54 6.72 11.22
N ASN A 154 -2.41 7.43 11.26
CA ASN A 154 -2.20 8.55 12.18
C ASN A 154 -3.19 9.71 11.95
N THR A 155 -3.69 9.87 10.72
CA THR A 155 -4.69 10.89 10.41
C THR A 155 -6.09 10.47 10.87
N ARG A 156 -6.46 9.20 10.65
CA ARG A 156 -7.81 8.69 10.96
C ARG A 156 -7.96 8.28 12.43
N GLN A 157 -6.88 7.80 13.04
CA GLN A 157 -6.81 7.23 14.39
C GLN A 157 -5.64 7.85 15.17
N PRO A 158 -5.63 9.17 15.40
CA PRO A 158 -4.48 9.88 15.98
C PRO A 158 -4.12 9.45 17.40
N GLN A 159 -5.05 8.79 18.12
CA GLN A 159 -4.80 8.24 19.44
C GLN A 159 -4.07 6.88 19.40
N ALA A 160 -4.07 6.18 18.27
CA ALA A 160 -3.55 4.83 18.16
C ALA A 160 -2.02 4.83 18.07
N LYS A 161 -1.37 3.87 18.73
CA LYS A 161 0.05 3.59 18.52
C LYS A 161 0.21 2.66 17.33
N VAL A 162 1.00 3.05 16.34
CA VAL A 162 1.27 2.20 15.17
C VAL A 162 2.53 1.39 15.38
N ILE A 163 2.42 0.07 15.22
CA ILE A 163 3.53 -0.88 15.20
C ILE A 163 3.62 -1.42 13.77
N VAL A 164 4.78 -1.30 13.14
CA VAL A 164 5.04 -1.89 11.83
C VAL A 164 5.94 -3.09 12.04
N LEU A 165 5.53 -4.26 11.56
CA LEU A 165 6.36 -5.46 11.61
C LEU A 165 7.22 -5.56 10.35
N SER A 166 8.49 -5.89 10.54
CA SER A 166 9.44 -6.00 9.43
C SER A 166 9.13 -7.21 8.54
N LEU A 167 9.54 -7.13 7.27
CA LEU A 167 9.33 -8.22 6.32
C LEU A 167 10.27 -9.40 6.59
N LEU A 168 9.69 -10.60 6.71
CA LEU A 168 10.47 -11.82 6.93
C LEU A 168 11.26 -12.24 5.68
N PRO A 169 12.41 -12.92 5.85
CA PRO A 169 13.09 -13.56 4.73
C PRO A 169 12.20 -14.66 4.13
N ARG A 170 12.27 -14.82 2.80
CA ARG A 170 11.49 -15.83 2.05
C ARG A 170 12.35 -16.64 1.09
N GLY A 171 11.83 -17.81 0.70
CA GLY A 171 12.51 -18.78 -0.16
C GLY A 171 13.61 -19.57 0.56
N GLU A 172 13.79 -20.82 0.19
CA GLU A 172 14.79 -21.73 0.80
C GLU A 172 16.23 -21.22 0.61
N LYS A 173 16.53 -20.76 -0.61
CA LYS A 173 17.85 -20.25 -1.02
C LYS A 173 17.84 -18.72 -1.22
N PRO A 174 19.02 -18.06 -1.23
CA PRO A 174 19.12 -16.64 -1.57
C PRO A 174 18.41 -16.32 -2.89
N ASN A 175 17.55 -15.30 -2.88
CA ASN A 175 16.78 -14.87 -4.04
C ASN A 175 16.52 -13.36 -4.00
N PRO A 176 16.13 -12.73 -5.13
CA PRO A 176 15.93 -11.28 -5.19
C PRO A 176 14.89 -10.76 -4.19
N LEU A 177 13.78 -11.48 -3.98
CA LEU A 177 12.75 -11.06 -3.02
C LEU A 177 13.25 -11.11 -1.57
N ARG A 178 14.07 -12.10 -1.22
CA ARG A 178 14.72 -12.16 0.09
C ARG A 178 15.65 -10.96 0.30
N GLN A 179 16.43 -10.59 -0.70
CA GLN A 179 17.32 -9.43 -0.62
C GLN A 179 16.52 -8.11 -0.53
N LYS A 180 15.40 -8.03 -1.24
CA LYS A 180 14.47 -6.90 -1.15
C LYS A 180 13.90 -6.75 0.26
N ASN A 181 13.35 -7.82 0.83
CA ASN A 181 12.79 -7.80 2.18
C ASN A 181 13.85 -7.38 3.21
N ALA A 182 15.10 -7.81 3.05
CA ALA A 182 16.20 -7.42 3.94
C ALA A 182 16.54 -5.91 3.91
N LYS A 183 16.25 -5.20 2.81
CA LYS A 183 16.44 -3.74 2.72
C LYS A 183 15.33 -2.97 3.45
N GLU A 184 14.11 -3.50 3.46
CA GLU A 184 12.96 -2.87 4.13
C GLU A 184 13.09 -2.87 5.66
N ILE A 185 13.85 -3.82 6.22
CA ILE A 185 14.09 -3.93 7.67
C ILE A 185 14.73 -2.65 8.25
N TYR A 186 15.40 -1.83 7.44
CA TYR A 186 16.07 -0.61 7.92
C TYR A 186 15.13 0.55 8.31
N LEU A 187 13.82 0.45 8.11
CA LEU A 187 12.82 1.45 8.52
C LEU A 187 12.28 1.29 9.95
N ASP A 188 12.87 0.39 10.73
CA ASP A 188 12.41 0.07 12.08
C ASP A 188 12.63 1.24 13.06
N CYS A 189 11.57 2.02 13.33
CA CYS A 189 11.31 2.65 14.64
C CYS A 189 9.98 3.43 14.66
N PHE A 190 9.09 3.01 15.58
CA PHE A 190 7.92 3.74 16.14
C PHE A 190 7.67 5.17 15.62
N PHE A 191 6.70 5.31 14.71
CA PHE A 191 6.11 6.61 14.40
C PHE A 191 5.12 6.99 15.52
N HIS A 192 5.61 7.66 16.55
CA HIS A 192 4.76 8.42 17.47
C HIS A 192 4.65 9.86 16.98
N PRO A 193 3.45 10.48 16.95
CA PRO A 193 3.29 11.89 16.64
C PRO A 193 3.67 12.73 17.87
N THR A 194 4.93 12.70 18.29
CA THR A 194 5.46 13.70 19.22
C THR A 194 6.85 14.12 18.78
N THR A 195 6.91 15.37 18.34
CA THR A 195 8.09 16.19 18.08
C THR A 195 9.13 16.04 19.20
N LYS A 196 10.16 15.22 18.96
CA LYS A 196 11.57 15.34 19.41
C LYS A 196 12.18 13.95 19.52
N MET A 197 13.11 13.63 18.63
CA MET A 197 14.40 12.94 18.92
C MET A 197 15.06 12.42 17.63
N LYS A 198 15.41 13.34 16.71
CA LYS A 198 16.47 13.05 15.74
C LYS A 198 17.81 13.14 16.46
N LYS A 199 18.33 12.03 16.99
CA LYS A 199 19.78 11.70 17.15
C LYS A 199 20.10 10.54 18.10
N MET A 200 19.15 9.94 18.82
CA MET A 200 19.45 8.95 19.88
C MET A 200 18.85 7.55 19.66
N GLN A 201 18.64 7.12 18.42
CA GLN A 201 18.06 5.78 18.16
C GLN A 201 18.95 4.82 17.36
N ARG A 202 20.10 5.27 16.85
CA ARG A 202 21.05 4.40 16.12
C ARG A 202 21.70 3.32 17.00
N LYS A 203 21.77 3.49 18.32
CA LYS A 203 22.42 2.52 19.25
C LYS A 203 21.46 1.60 20.01
N ARG A 204 20.14 1.78 19.91
CA ARG A 204 19.18 0.99 20.71
C ARG A 204 18.46 -0.11 19.90
N CYS A 205 18.47 -0.04 18.57
CA CYS A 205 17.94 -1.08 17.67
C CYS A 205 18.68 -2.43 17.83
N GLU A 206 20.03 -2.41 17.81
CA GLU A 206 20.85 -3.64 17.82
C GLU A 206 20.65 -4.54 19.05
N ARG A 207 20.11 -4.00 20.16
CA ARG A 207 19.91 -4.76 21.41
C ARG A 207 18.51 -5.33 21.60
N LYS A 208 17.50 -4.86 20.86
CA LYS A 208 16.10 -5.31 21.03
C LYS A 208 15.62 -6.31 19.99
N GLU A 209 16.15 -6.30 18.77
CA GLU A 209 15.85 -7.33 17.76
C GLU A 209 16.22 -8.74 18.24
N ARG A 210 17.22 -8.87 19.10
CA ARG A 210 17.68 -10.17 19.60
C ARG A 210 16.70 -10.85 20.57
N VAL A 211 15.72 -10.12 21.12
CA VAL A 211 14.79 -10.68 22.12
C VAL A 211 13.51 -11.19 21.48
N LEU A 212 12.93 -10.49 20.49
CA LEU A 212 11.69 -10.95 19.85
C LEU A 212 11.90 -12.08 18.83
N VAL A 213 13.02 -12.11 18.10
CA VAL A 213 13.27 -13.14 17.08
C VAL A 213 13.65 -14.49 17.72
N SER A 214 14.19 -14.48 18.94
CA SER A 214 14.57 -15.72 19.63
C SER A 214 13.36 -16.50 20.18
N GLU A 215 12.24 -15.84 20.48
CA GLU A 215 11.08 -16.52 21.10
C GLU A 215 10.03 -16.99 20.09
N LEU A 216 10.04 -16.51 18.83
CA LEU A 216 9.09 -16.95 17.80
C LEU A 216 9.63 -17.94 16.77
N VAL A 217 10.94 -18.22 16.74
CA VAL A 217 11.57 -19.09 15.71
C VAL A 217 12.17 -20.37 16.30
N CYS A 218 12.09 -20.59 17.62
CA CYS A 218 12.65 -21.79 18.29
C CYS A 218 11.72 -22.39 19.37
N GLY A 219 10.41 -22.34 19.16
CA GLY A 219 9.42 -23.14 19.91
C GLY A 219 8.90 -24.27 19.04
#